data_AF-A0A485CSI0-F1
#
_entry.id   AF-A0A485CSI0-F1
#
_cell.length_a   1.000
_cell.length_b   1.000
_cell.length_c   1.000
_cell.angle_alpha   90.00
_cell.angle_beta   90.00
_cell.angle_gamma   90.00
#
_symmetry.space_group_name_H-M   'P 1'
#
loop_
_entity.id
_entity.type
_entity.pdbx_description
1 polymer ?
#
loop_
_entity_poly.entity_id
_entity_poly.type
_entity_poly.pdbx_seq_one_letter_code
_entity_poly.pdbx_strand_id
1 'polypeptide(L)'
;MSDIQRIIDVSRSFESILLEKEERSRKTAWRVAAAGLILAALAVAAIIILLPLKSTDIELWSVDKQTGRYEYMTRLKERDIASEKALAHSLAAHYVSLREGYNYFSLQRDYDDVQLFNSDTVNRGLSGQV
;
A
#
# COMPACT_ATOMS: atom_id res chain seq x y z
N MET A 1 64.57 -52.81 -15.31
CA MET A 1 64.62 -51.60 -14.46
C MET A 1 63.74 -50.45 -14.97
N SER A 2 63.55 -50.26 -16.29
CA SER A 2 62.79 -49.13 -16.84
C SER A 2 61.27 -49.19 -16.61
N ASP A 3 60.69 -50.40 -16.54
CA ASP A 3 59.24 -50.57 -16.43
C ASP A 3 58.68 -50.17 -15.06
N ILE A 4 59.47 -50.38 -13.99
CA ILE A 4 59.11 -49.96 -12.63
C ILE A 4 59.06 -48.43 -12.56
N GLN A 5 60.04 -47.76 -13.17
CA GLN A 5 60.07 -46.29 -13.21
C GLN A 5 58.86 -45.74 -13.96
N ARG A 6 58.47 -46.39 -15.07
CA ARG A 6 57.29 -46.03 -15.85
C ARG A 6 55.99 -46.17 -15.06
N ILE A 7 55.82 -47.26 -14.31
CA ILE A 7 54.64 -47.48 -13.48
C ILE A 7 54.54 -46.41 -12.39
N ILE A 8 55.64 -46.08 -11.72
CA ILE A 8 55.64 -45.03 -10.67
C ILE A 8 55.32 -43.65 -11.25
N ASP A 9 55.85 -43.32 -12.43
CA ASP A 9 55.60 -42.03 -13.08
C ASP A 9 54.15 -41.91 -13.58
N VAL A 10 53.58 -43.01 -14.05
CA VAL A 10 52.15 -43.11 -14.38
C VAL A 10 51.29 -42.94 -13.12
N SER A 11 51.60 -43.60 -12.01
CA SER A 11 50.87 -43.42 -10.75
C SER A 11 50.91 -41.97 -10.25
N ARG A 12 52.07 -41.32 -10.30
CA ARG A 12 52.22 -39.90 -9.92
C ARG A 12 51.44 -38.96 -10.82
N SER A 13 51.42 -39.21 -12.12
CA SER A 13 50.64 -38.38 -13.06
C SER A 13 49.13 -38.60 -12.91
N PHE A 14 48.68 -39.79 -12.52
CA PHE A 14 47.27 -40.01 -12.16
C PHE A 14 46.85 -39.24 -10.91
N GLU A 15 47.67 -39.25 -9.86
CA GLU A 15 47.39 -38.50 -8.63
C GLU A 15 47.32 -36.99 -8.89
N SER A 16 48.24 -36.44 -9.70
CA SER A 16 48.22 -35.00 -10.02
C SER A 16 47.01 -34.61 -10.86
N ILE A 17 46.61 -35.43 -11.83
CA ILE A 17 45.40 -35.20 -12.65
C ILE A 17 44.14 -35.24 -11.79
N LEU A 18 44.06 -36.17 -10.83
CA LEU A 18 42.91 -36.25 -9.91
C LEU A 18 42.79 -35.01 -9.03
N LEU A 19 43.89 -34.58 -8.41
CA LEU A 19 43.93 -33.38 -7.58
C LEU A 19 43.57 -32.12 -8.38
N GLU A 20 44.10 -31.98 -9.59
CA GLU A 20 43.80 -30.84 -10.44
C GLU A 20 42.32 -30.80 -10.87
N LYS A 21 41.73 -31.97 -11.15
CA LYS A 21 40.32 -32.09 -11.47
C LYS A 21 39.42 -31.70 -10.29
N GLU A 22 39.77 -32.14 -9.07
CA GLU A 22 39.04 -31.76 -7.85
C GLU A 22 39.12 -30.27 -7.53
N GLU A 23 40.29 -29.64 -7.70
CA GLU A 23 40.43 -28.21 -7.51
C GLU A 23 39.60 -27.41 -8.52
N ARG A 24 39.61 -27.82 -9.79
CA ARG A 24 38.81 -27.21 -10.84
C ARG A 24 37.31 -27.37 -10.58
N SER A 25 36.87 -28.56 -10.19
CA SER A 25 35.45 -28.82 -9.88
C SER A 25 35.00 -28.09 -8.62
N ARG A 26 35.85 -27.95 -7.61
CA ARG A 26 35.54 -27.20 -6.40
C ARG A 26 35.38 -25.70 -6.68
N LYS A 27 36.24 -25.13 -7.54
CA LYS A 27 36.13 -23.73 -7.97
C LYS A 27 34.86 -23.48 -8.79
N THR A 28 34.50 -24.39 -9.69
CA THR A 28 33.24 -24.26 -10.47
C THR A 28 32.02 -24.47 -9.60
N ALA A 29 32.03 -25.46 -8.70
CA ALA A 29 30.96 -25.68 -7.73
C ALA A 29 30.70 -24.46 -6.85
N TRP A 30 31.77 -23.80 -6.38
CA TRP A 30 31.63 -22.59 -5.57
C TRP A 30 31.04 -21.41 -6.36
N ARG A 31 31.42 -21.26 -7.64
CA ARG A 31 30.81 -20.25 -8.53
C ARG A 31 29.33 -20.51 -8.77
N VAL A 32 28.94 -21.76 -9.00
CA VAL A 32 27.54 -22.15 -9.19
C VAL A 32 26.73 -21.94 -7.91
N ALA A 33 27.29 -22.31 -6.75
CA ALA A 33 26.65 -22.05 -5.46
C ALA A 33 26.45 -20.55 -5.20
N ALA A 34 27.47 -19.72 -5.49
CA ALA A 34 27.37 -18.26 -5.37
C ALA A 34 26.32 -17.68 -6.33
N ALA A 35 26.28 -18.13 -7.58
CA ALA A 35 25.27 -17.71 -8.55
C ALA A 35 23.85 -18.10 -8.10
N GLY A 36 23.67 -19.31 -7.56
CA GLY A 36 22.40 -19.77 -7.00
C GLY A 36 21.93 -18.94 -5.81
N LEU A 37 22.84 -18.56 -4.90
CA LEU A 37 22.53 -17.68 -3.76
C LEU A 37 22.10 -16.28 -4.22
N ILE A 38 22.78 -15.71 -5.21
CA ILE A 38 22.44 -14.40 -5.78
C ILE A 38 21.04 -14.46 -6.42
N LEU A 39 20.76 -15.50 -7.19
CA LEU A 39 19.46 -15.69 -7.83
C LEU A 39 18.32 -15.83 -6.80
N ALA A 40 18.56 -16.61 -5.74
CA ALA A 40 17.60 -16.76 -4.64
C ALA A 40 17.35 -15.43 -3.91
N ALA A 41 18.40 -14.65 -3.63
CA ALA A 41 18.27 -13.34 -3.02
C ALA A 41 17.46 -12.37 -3.89
N LEU A 42 17.70 -12.36 -5.20
CA LEU A 42 16.93 -11.55 -6.16
C LEU A 42 15.46 -11.97 -6.20
N ALA A 43 15.17 -13.27 -6.16
CA ALA A 43 13.79 -13.76 -6.14
C ALA A 43 13.05 -13.32 -4.86
N VAL A 44 13.70 -13.40 -3.69
CA VAL A 44 13.13 -12.93 -2.42
C VAL A 44 12.91 -11.42 -2.45
N ALA A 45 13.87 -10.64 -2.95
CA ALA A 45 13.73 -9.19 -3.10
C ALA A 45 12.56 -8.82 -4.03
N ALA A 46 12.39 -9.54 -5.14
CA ALA A 46 11.26 -9.34 -6.06
C ALA A 46 9.91 -9.60 -5.37
N ILE A 47 9.80 -10.65 -4.55
CA ILE A 47 8.59 -10.94 -3.77
C ILE A 47 8.31 -9.83 -2.76
N ILE A 48 9.33 -9.33 -2.05
CA ILE A 48 9.19 -8.22 -1.10
C ILE A 48 8.68 -6.95 -1.80
N ILE A 49 9.16 -6.66 -3.02
CA ILE A 49 8.72 -5.52 -3.82
C ILE A 49 7.29 -5.72 -4.37
N LEU A 50 6.91 -6.95 -4.70
CA LEU A 50 5.57 -7.27 -5.20
C LEU A 50 4.50 -7.26 -4.10
N LEU A 51 4.85 -7.69 -2.88
CA LEU A 51 3.95 -7.74 -1.72
C LEU A 51 3.21 -6.43 -1.41
N PRO A 52 3.83 -5.23 -1.39
CA PRO A 52 3.14 -3.97 -1.08
C PRO A 52 2.16 -3.54 -2.17
N LEU A 53 2.25 -4.08 -3.40
CA LEU A 53 1.34 -3.72 -4.49
C LEU A 53 -0.04 -4.37 -4.34
N LYS A 54 -0.16 -5.38 -3.46
CA LYS A 54 -1.45 -5.97 -3.06
C LYS A 54 -2.03 -5.25 -1.85
N SER A 55 -2.12 -3.93 -1.93
CA SER A 55 -3.04 -3.17 -1.10
C SER A 55 -4.42 -3.27 -1.76
N THR A 56 -5.18 -4.28 -1.37
CA THR A 56 -6.63 -4.26 -1.58
C THR A 56 -7.14 -3.19 -0.63
N ASP A 57 -7.37 -1.98 -1.14
CA ASP A 57 -8.30 -1.06 -0.51
C ASP A 57 -9.66 -1.77 -0.56
N ILE A 58 -9.98 -2.48 0.52
CA ILE A 58 -11.24 -3.19 0.64
C ILE A 58 -12.28 -2.11 0.89
N GLU A 59 -12.82 -1.54 -0.18
CA GLU A 59 -14.08 -0.82 -0.12
C GLU A 59 -15.16 -1.81 0.32
N LEU A 60 -15.37 -1.91 1.63
CA LEU A 60 -16.53 -2.61 2.17
C LEU A 60 -17.73 -1.68 1.98
N TRP A 61 -18.41 -1.83 0.85
CA TRP A 61 -19.73 -1.24 0.62
C TRP A 61 -20.73 -1.99 1.53
N SER A 62 -20.99 -1.49 2.75
CA SER A 62 -22.14 -1.96 3.52
C SER A 62 -23.36 -1.13 3.15
N VAL A 63 -24.30 -1.76 2.45
CA VAL A 63 -25.61 -1.16 2.15
C VAL A 63 -26.48 -1.26 3.40
N ASP A 64 -26.80 -0.11 4.01
CA ASP A 64 -27.83 -0.02 5.04
C ASP A 64 -29.20 -0.32 4.40
N LYS A 65 -29.80 -1.44 4.79
CA LYS A 65 -31.07 -1.96 4.27
C LYS A 65 -32.29 -1.08 4.62
N GLN A 66 -32.16 -0.13 5.54
CA GLN A 66 -33.27 0.74 5.95
C GLN A 66 -33.38 2.01 5.09
N THR A 67 -32.27 2.52 4.54
CA THR A 67 -32.24 3.84 3.87
C THR A 67 -31.73 3.82 2.44
N GLY A 68 -31.09 2.74 1.98
CA GLY A 68 -30.61 2.61 0.59
C GLY A 68 -29.48 3.59 0.21
N ARG A 69 -28.86 4.25 1.19
CA ARG A 69 -27.81 5.23 0.98
C ARG A 69 -26.44 4.55 1.00
N TYR A 70 -25.63 4.78 -0.04
CA TYR A 70 -24.27 4.24 -0.13
C TYR A 70 -23.37 4.99 0.86
N GLU A 71 -22.86 4.30 1.87
CA GLU A 71 -21.93 4.89 2.85
C GLU A 71 -20.50 4.38 2.60
N TYR A 72 -19.61 5.32 2.30
CA TYR A 72 -18.23 5.06 1.90
C TYR A 72 -17.37 4.86 3.16
N MET A 73 -17.21 3.61 3.60
CA MET A 73 -16.40 3.29 4.79
C MET A 73 -14.93 3.09 4.40
N THR A 74 -14.23 4.21 4.17
CA THR A 74 -12.78 4.22 4.00
C THR A 74 -12.11 3.96 5.36
N ARG A 75 -11.67 2.73 5.61
CA ARG A 75 -10.71 2.45 6.70
C ARG A 75 -9.35 3.00 6.29
N LEU A 76 -9.03 4.22 6.67
CA LEU A 76 -7.64 4.67 6.70
C LEU A 76 -7.14 4.86 8.13
N LYS A 77 -5.84 4.61 8.28
CA LYS A 77 -4.99 4.72 9.47
C LYS A 77 -4.78 6.19 9.87
N GLU A 78 -5.86 6.97 9.78
CA GLU A 78 -5.95 8.40 9.56
C GLU A 78 -7.07 8.97 10.44
N ARG A 79 -7.10 8.53 11.70
CA ARG A 79 -8.24 8.76 12.60
C ARG A 79 -8.51 10.25 12.84
N ASP A 80 -7.47 11.09 12.81
CA ASP A 80 -7.59 12.53 13.05
C ASP A 80 -8.02 13.31 11.80
N ILE A 81 -7.37 13.09 10.64
CA ILE A 81 -7.75 13.77 9.38
C ILE A 81 -9.12 13.27 8.88
N ALA A 82 -9.42 11.97 9.05
CA ALA A 82 -10.74 11.44 8.72
C ALA A 82 -11.84 12.01 9.63
N SER A 83 -11.56 12.24 10.92
CA SER A 83 -12.53 12.83 11.85
C SER A 83 -12.83 14.28 11.49
N GLU A 84 -11.80 15.09 11.20
CA GLU A 84 -11.99 16.49 10.78
C GLU A 84 -12.76 16.56 9.45
N LYS A 85 -12.42 15.72 8.48
CA LYS A 85 -13.10 15.67 7.18
C LYS A 85 -14.54 15.19 7.29
N ALA A 86 -14.81 14.19 8.13
CA ALA A 86 -16.16 13.70 8.38
C ALA A 86 -17.03 14.76 9.07
N LEU A 87 -16.47 15.49 10.04
CA LEU A 87 -17.13 16.60 10.70
C LEU A 87 -17.38 17.77 9.74
N ALA A 88 -16.40 18.13 8.92
CA ALA A 88 -16.60 19.15 7.88
C ALA A 88 -17.70 18.75 6.89
N HIS A 89 -17.76 17.48 6.50
CA HIS A 89 -18.78 16.97 5.60
C HIS A 89 -20.18 16.99 6.22
N SER A 90 -20.31 16.62 7.50
CA SER A 90 -21.60 16.65 8.20
C SER A 90 -22.11 18.08 8.39
N LEU A 91 -21.23 19.02 8.76
CA LEU A 91 -21.57 20.43 8.88
C LEU A 91 -21.97 21.04 7.52
N ALA A 92 -21.24 20.72 6.44
CA ALA A 92 -21.58 21.17 5.10
C ALA A 92 -22.95 20.64 4.64
N ALA A 93 -23.22 19.35 4.86
CA ALA A 93 -24.52 18.76 4.54
C ALA A 93 -25.66 19.40 5.35
N HIS A 94 -25.43 19.68 6.64
CA HIS A 94 -26.40 20.35 7.49
C HIS A 94 -26.70 21.79 7.03
N TYR A 95 -25.66 22.56 6.71
CA TYR A 95 -25.79 23.92 6.18
C TYR A 95 -26.62 23.95 4.88
N VAL A 96 -26.34 23.05 3.93
CA VAL A 96 -27.12 22.95 2.68
C VAL A 96 -28.58 22.59 2.97
N SER A 97 -28.84 21.67 3.90
CA SER A 97 -30.21 21.32 4.27
C SER A 97 -30.98 22.47 4.91
N LEU A 98 -30.35 23.31 5.73
CA LEU A 98 -30.99 24.48 6.34
C LEU A 98 -31.25 25.58 5.31
N ARG A 99 -30.30 25.80 4.39
CA ARG A 99 -30.37 26.87 3.40
C ARG A 99 -31.30 26.58 2.23
N GLU A 100 -31.27 25.34 1.73
CA GLU A 100 -32.06 24.93 0.56
C GLU A 100 -33.37 24.22 0.96
N GLY A 101 -33.50 23.82 2.24
CA GLY A 101 -34.73 23.29 2.79
C GLY A 101 -35.75 24.38 3.04
N TYR A 102 -37.03 24.09 2.80
CA TYR A 102 -38.12 25.02 3.07
C TYR A 102 -39.18 24.36 3.94
N ASN A 103 -39.34 24.88 5.16
CA ASN A 103 -40.42 24.53 6.07
C ASN A 103 -40.99 25.79 6.72
N TYR A 104 -42.26 26.08 6.41
CA TYR A 104 -42.93 27.30 6.87
C TYR A 104 -42.91 27.48 8.40
N PHE A 105 -43.02 26.38 9.17
CA PHE A 105 -43.07 26.44 10.63
C PHE A 105 -41.70 26.67 11.28
N SER A 106 -40.60 26.33 10.60
CA SER A 106 -39.22 26.53 11.10
C SER A 106 -38.47 27.64 10.39
N LEU A 107 -39.09 28.33 9.41
CA LEU A 107 -38.43 29.27 8.52
C LEU A 107 -37.57 30.33 9.23
N GLN A 108 -38.09 30.93 10.31
CA GLN A 108 -37.33 31.92 11.08
C GLN A 108 -36.11 31.30 11.77
N ARG A 109 -36.28 30.12 12.36
CA ARG A 109 -35.20 29.41 13.05
C ARG A 109 -34.13 28.97 12.05
N ASP A 110 -34.54 28.42 10.93
CA ASP A 110 -33.62 27.94 9.89
C ASP A 110 -32.82 29.12 9.31
N TYR A 111 -33.46 30.29 9.16
CA TYR A 111 -32.80 31.53 8.76
C TYR A 111 -31.76 32.00 9.78
N ASP A 112 -32.12 32.03 11.06
CA ASP A 112 -31.22 32.42 12.15
C ASP A 112 -30.03 31.43 12.26
N ASP A 113 -30.29 30.12 12.12
CA ASP A 113 -29.27 29.08 12.19
C ASP A 113 -28.28 29.19 11.02
N VAL A 114 -28.75 29.44 9.78
CA VAL A 114 -27.89 29.67 8.61
C VAL A 114 -26.96 30.87 8.81
N GLN A 115 -27.41 31.92 9.51
CA GLN A 115 -26.57 33.07 9.80
C GLN A 115 -25.40 32.73 10.72
N LEU A 116 -25.54 31.76 11.62
CA LEU A 116 -24.48 31.32 12.53
C LEU A 116 -23.33 30.60 11.80
N PHE A 117 -23.61 29.96 10.67
CA PHE A 117 -22.59 29.30 9.83
C PHE A 117 -21.83 30.26 8.92
N ASN A 118 -22.36 31.46 8.72
CA ASN A 118 -21.89 32.41 7.72
C ASN A 118 -21.05 33.53 8.33
N SER A 119 -20.13 34.08 7.55
CA SER A 119 -19.42 35.30 7.91
C SER A 119 -20.30 36.54 7.73
N ASP A 120 -19.94 37.65 8.40
CA ASP A 120 -20.65 38.93 8.33
C ASP A 120 -20.82 39.47 6.90
N THR A 121 -19.91 39.13 5.98
CA THR A 121 -20.04 39.51 4.57
C THR A 121 -21.15 38.74 3.86
N VAL A 122 -21.30 37.44 4.14
CA VAL A 122 -22.33 36.57 3.54
C VAL A 122 -23.70 36.91 4.13
N ASN A 123 -23.79 37.13 5.44
CA ASN A 123 -25.04 37.49 6.12
C ASN A 123 -25.64 38.80 5.62
N ARG A 124 -24.80 39.82 5.37
CA ARG A 124 -25.26 41.09 4.79
C ARG A 124 -25.89 40.92 3.40
N GLY A 125 -25.46 39.94 2.62
CA GLY A 125 -26.05 39.62 1.32
C GLY A 125 -27.41 38.90 1.42
N LEU A 126 -27.69 38.23 2.54
CA LEU A 126 -28.96 37.55 2.83
C LEU A 126 -29.99 38.49 3.46
N SER A 127 -29.55 39.40 4.33
CA SER A 127 -30.44 40.40 4.95
C SER A 127 -30.97 41.44 3.96
N GLY A 128 -30.33 41.58 2.79
CA GLY A 128 -30.77 42.48 1.72
C GLY A 128 -31.72 41.84 0.69
N GLN A 129 -32.08 40.56 0.86
CA GLN A 129 -32.95 39.82 -0.06
C GLN A 129 -34.37 39.54 0.51
N VAL A 130 -34.68 40.07 1.69
CA VAL A 130 -36.01 40.00 2.33
C VAL A 130 -36.68 41.37 2.28
#